data_AF-A0A377TP18-F1
#
_entry.id   AF-A0A377TP18-F1
#
_cell.length_a   1.000
_cell.length_b   1.000
_cell.length_c   1.000
_cell.angle_alpha   90.00
_cell.angle_beta   90.00
_cell.angle_gamma   90.00
#
_symmetry.space_group_name_H-M   'P 1'
#
loop_
_entity.id
_entity.type
_entity.pdbx_description
1 polymer ?
#
loop_
_entity_poly.entity_id
_entity_poly.type
_entity_poly.pdbx_seq_one_letter_code
_entity_poly.pdbx_strand_id
1 'polypeptide(L)' 'MSRWQRRRLQHQEYERRLLAMRDQRQRQLAQATSLDEQQRLGKEVEAYSGRLARCRQALDKIENVLARLTR' A
#
# COMPACT_ATOMS: atom_id res chain seq x y z
N MET A 1 -17.49 7.62 -16.85
CA MET A 1 -16.63 6.94 -15.86
C MET A 1 -17.48 6.47 -14.69
N SER A 2 -17.64 5.16 -14.51
CA SER A 2 -18.46 4.65 -13.39
C SER A 2 -17.78 5.00 -12.05
N ARG A 3 -18.58 5.35 -11.03
CA ARG A 3 -18.10 5.75 -9.69
C ARG A 3 -17.07 4.75 -9.12
N TRP A 4 -17.27 3.47 -9.42
CA TRP A 4 -16.40 2.35 -9.02
C TRP A 4 -15.06 2.32 -9.75
N GLN A 5 -15.02 2.62 -11.05
CA GLN A 5 -13.76 2.75 -11.79
C GLN A 5 -12.89 3.89 -11.23
N ARG A 6 -13.49 5.05 -10.95
CA ARG A 6 -12.77 6.18 -10.34
C ARG A 6 -12.23 5.81 -8.96
N ARG A 7 -13.03 5.13 -8.14
CA ARG A 7 -12.61 4.67 -6.82
C ARG A 7 -11.46 3.65 -6.92
N ARG A 8 -11.54 2.68 -7.85
CA ARG A 8 -10.46 1.73 -8.11
C ARG A 8 -9.13 2.43 -8.42
N LEU A 9 -9.15 3.38 -9.36
CA LEU A 9 -7.95 4.13 -9.74
C LEU A 9 -7.34 4.90 -8.56
N GLN A 10 -8.15 5.59 -7.76
CA GLN A 10 -7.67 6.29 -6.56
C GLN A 10 -6.98 5.32 -5.58
N HIS A 11 -7.56 4.15 -5.34
CA HIS A 11 -6.96 3.16 -4.46
C HIS A 11 -5.67 2.56 -5.04
N GLN A 12 -5.59 2.35 -6.36
CA GLN A 12 -4.37 1.87 -7.03
C GLN A 12 -3.23 2.90 -6.97
N GLU A 13 -3.53 4.18 -7.19
CA GLU A 13 -2.52 5.25 -7.02
C GLU A 13 -2.03 5.36 -5.58
N TYR A 14 -2.95 5.22 -4.61
CA TYR A 14 -2.59 5.21 -3.20
C TYR A 14 -1.73 3.99 -2.83
N GLU A 15 -2.06 2.81 -3.35
CA GLU A 15 -1.25 1.60 -3.19
C GLU A 15 0.17 1.80 -3.73
N ARG A 16 0.31 2.34 -4.95
CA ARG A 16 1.62 2.63 -5.57
C ARG A 16 2.45 3.59 -4.70
N ARG A 17 1.83 4.63 -4.16
CA ARG A 17 2.52 5.58 -3.26
C ARG A 17 2.98 4.91 -1.96
N LEU A 18 2.13 4.08 -1.35
CA LEU A 18 2.49 3.33 -0.15
C LEU A 18 3.63 2.33 -0.42
N LEU A 19 3.61 1.66 -1.57
CA LEU A 19 4.66 0.74 -1.98
C LEU A 19 6.01 1.47 -2.10
N ALA A 20 6.02 2.62 -2.78
CA ALA A 20 7.21 3.44 -2.94
C ALA A 20 7.76 3.93 -1.58
N MET A 21 6.88 4.37 -0.67
CA MET A 21 7.29 4.79 0.68
C MET A 21 7.88 3.63 1.50
N ARG A 22 7.24 2.45 1.45
CA ARG A 22 7.76 1.25 2.11
C ARG A 22 9.14 0.88 1.56
N ASP A 23 9.29 0.82 0.25
CA ASP A 23 10.54 0.42 -0.40
C ASP A 23 11.66 1.43 -0.08
N GLN A 24 11.34 2.72 -0.04
CA GLN A 24 12.28 3.74 0.41
C GLN A 24 12.74 3.51 1.85
N ARG A 25 11.82 3.24 2.79
CA ARG A 25 12.18 2.93 4.18
C ARG A 25 12.95 1.63 4.32
N GLN A 26 12.63 0.63 3.50
CA GLN A 26 13.35 -0.64 3.50
C GLN A 26 14.79 -0.48 2.99
N ARG A 27 15.01 0.38 1.98
CA ARG A 27 16.37 0.74 1.53
C ARG A 27 17.15 1.52 2.58
N GLN A 28 16.49 2.40 3.32
CA GLN A 28 17.12 3.11 4.44
C GLN A 28 17.47 2.13 5.56
N LEU A 29 16.58 1.20 5.89
CA LEU A 29 16.81 0.17 6.91
C LEU A 29 18.04 -0.69 6.57
N ALA A 30 18.19 -1.06 5.29
CA ALA A 30 19.34 -1.83 4.83
C ALA A 30 20.68 -1.09 4.94
N GLN A 31 20.66 0.25 4.96
CA GLN A 31 21.84 1.10 5.09
C GLN A 31 22.07 1.61 6.52
N ALA A 32 21.08 1.44 7.40
CA ALA A 32 21.14 1.93 8.77
C ALA A 32 22.19 1.16 9.58
N THR A 33 23.12 1.89 10.19
CA THR A 33 24.21 1.31 10.99
C THR A 33 23.91 1.30 12.48
N SER A 34 22.97 2.14 12.94
CA SER A 34 22.58 2.19 14.35
C SER A 34 21.36 1.32 14.63
N LEU A 35 21.36 0.63 15.78
CA LEU A 35 20.26 -0.23 16.21
C LEU A 35 18.95 0.55 16.41
N ASP A 36 19.03 1.77 16.94
CA ASP A 36 17.86 2.64 17.13
C ASP A 36 17.19 2.98 15.79
N GLU A 37 17.99 3.38 14.80
CA GLU A 37 17.50 3.66 13.46
C GLU A 37 16.92 2.41 12.79
N GLN A 38 17.57 1.26 12.94
CA GLN A 38 17.04 -0.01 12.43
C GLN A 38 15.68 -0.36 13.05
N GLN A 39 15.53 -0.23 14.37
CA GLN A 39 14.27 -0.51 15.05
C GLN A 39 13.16 0.48 14.63
N ARG A 40 13.49 1.76 14.52
CA ARG A 40 12.55 2.79 14.07
C ARG A 40 12.09 2.53 12.64
N LEU A 41 13.02 2.33 11.71
CA LEU A 41 12.71 2.07 10.30
C LEU A 41 11.97 0.74 10.13
N GLY A 42 12.29 -0.29 10.92
CA GLY A 42 11.56 -1.57 10.96
C GLY A 42 10.08 -1.37 11.30
N LYS A 43 9.78 -0.62 12.37
CA LYS A 43 8.39 -0.27 12.75
C LYS A 43 7.68 0.51 11.65
N GLU A 44 8.37 1.43 10.98
CA GLU A 44 7.80 2.17 9.84
C GLU A 44 7.47 1.23 8.67
N VAL A 45 8.36 0.31 8.31
CA VAL A 45 8.13 -0.70 7.25
C VAL A 45 6.95 -1.61 7.57
N GLU A 46 6.82 -2.06 8.81
CA GLU A 46 5.67 -2.86 9.27
C GLU A 46 4.37 -2.06 9.18
N ALA A 47 4.37 -0.80 9.63
CA ALA A 47 3.22 0.08 9.53
C ALA A 47 2.76 0.30 8.08
N TYR A 48 3.70 0.52 7.14
CA TYR A 48 3.39 0.62 5.72
C TYR A 48 2.85 -0.69 5.14
N SER A 49 3.42 -1.83 5.56
CA SER A 49 2.95 -3.15 5.13
C SER A 49 1.51 -3.44 5.58
N GLY A 50 1.18 -3.10 6.83
CA GLY A 50 -0.19 -3.21 7.35
C GLY A 50 -1.20 -2.27 6.66
N ARG A 51 -0.75 -1.09 6.20
CA ARG A 51 -1.58 -0.17 5.40
C ARG A 51 -1.78 -0.69 3.96
N LEU A 52 -0.73 -1.24 3.34
CA LEU A 52 -0.80 -1.87 2.03
C LEU A 52 -1.78 -3.04 2.01
N ALA A 53 -1.73 -3.92 3.02
CA ALA A 53 -2.65 -5.05 3.13
C ALA A 53 -4.12 -4.60 3.15
N ARG A 54 -4.44 -3.57 3.95
CA ARG A 54 -5.78 -2.97 4.01
C ARG A 54 -6.18 -2.31 2.68
N CYS A 55 -5.25 -1.65 2.00
CA CYS A 55 -5.49 -1.04 0.69
C CYS A 55 -5.83 -2.09 -0.36
N ARG A 56 -5.08 -3.20 -0.40
CA ARG A 56 -5.32 -4.34 -1.31
C ARG A 56 -6.66 -5.00 -1.04
N GLN A 57 -7.04 -5.21 0.22
CA GLN A 57 -8.37 -5.71 0.56
C GLN A 57 -9.50 -4.79 0.09
N ALA A 58 -9.30 -3.47 0.14
CA ALA A 58 -10.28 -2.51 -0.38
C ALA A 58 -10.37 -2.55 -1.91
N LEU A 59 -9.23 -2.69 -2.60
CA LEU A 59 -9.18 -2.86 -4.06
C LEU A 59 -9.92 -4.12 -4.50
N ASP A 60 -9.66 -5.25 -3.84
CA ASP A 60 -10.30 -6.53 -4.15
C ASP A 60 -11.83 -6.44 -4.01
N LYS A 61 -12.33 -5.76 -2.96
CA LYS A 61 -13.78 -5.49 -2.82
C LYS A 61 -14.34 -4.67 -3.97
N ILE A 62 -13.62 -3.65 -4.43
CA ILE A 62 -14.05 -2.80 -5.56
C ILE A 62 -14.04 -3.60 -6.87
N GLU A 63 -13.02 -4.43 -7.10
CA GLU A 63 -12.90 -5.27 -8.28
C GLU A 63 -14.00 -6.33 -8.32
N ASN A 64 -14.34 -6.94 -7.19
CA ASN A 64 -15.47 -7.86 -7.07
C ASN A 64 -16.82 -7.19 -7.42
N VAL A 65 -17.05 -5.95 -6.98
CA VAL A 65 -18.27 -5.20 -7.36
C VAL A 65 -18.29 -4.90 -8.85
N LEU A 66 -17.16 -4.47 -9.43
CA LEU A 66 -17.04 -4.20 -10.86
C LEU A 66 -17.29 -5.46 -11.71
N ALA A 67 -16.74 -6.60 -11.29
CA ALA A 67 -16.92 -7.89 -11.97
C ALA A 67 -18.39 -8.33 -11.99
N ARG A 68 -19.16 -8.06 -10.92
CA ARG A 68 -20.60 -8.33 -10.86
C ARG A 68 -21.43 -7.40 -11.74
N LEU A 69 -21.01 -6.15 -11.92
CA LEU A 69 -21.73 -5.15 -12.73
C LEU A 69 -21.45 -5.27 -14.23
N THR A 70 -20.37 -5.96 -14.61
CA THR A 70 -19.92 -6.11 -16.01
C THR A 70 -20.29 -7.49 -16.56
N ARG A 71 -20.92 -8.33 -15.74
CA ARG A 71 -21.50 -9.63 -16.12
C ARG A 71 -22.96 -9.41 -16.49
#